data_AF-A0A7W1ZSS8-F1
#
_entry.id   AF-A0A7W1ZSS8-F1
#
_cell.length_a   1.000
_cell.length_b   1.000
_cell.length_c   1.000
_cell.angle_alpha   90.00
_cell.angle_beta   90.00
_cell.angle_gamma   90.00
#
_symmetry.space_group_name_H-M   'P 1'
#
loop_
_entity.id
_entity.type
_entity.pdbx_description
1 polymer ?
#
loop_
_entity_poly.entity_id
_entity_poly.type
_entity_poly.pdbx_seq_one_letter_code
_entity_poly.pdbx_strand_id
1 'polypeptide(L)' 'MISRKLLLLCLILAGGCSVHAAPQTKPNIVELYDLAADIGEKQNLVGQNPEVVKRLSAILEKYERENRSRF' A
#
# COMPACT_ATOMS: atom_id res chain seq x y z
N MET A 1 -32.05 2.85 28.79
CA MET A 1 -30.76 3.59 28.80
C MET A 1 -30.66 4.35 27.48
N ILE A 2 -30.88 5.65 27.53
CA ILE A 2 -30.97 6.57 26.39
C ILE A 2 -29.62 7.26 26.21
N SER A 3 -29.05 7.25 25.01
CA SER A 3 -28.49 8.46 24.37
C SER A 3 -28.08 8.14 22.93
N ARG A 4 -28.82 8.60 21.91
CA ARG A 4 -28.98 10.00 21.43
C ARG A 4 -27.81 10.45 20.55
N LYS A 5 -27.99 10.23 19.24
CA LYS A 5 -27.92 11.26 18.19
C LYS A 5 -28.33 10.56 16.90
N LEU A 6 -29.61 10.66 16.51
CA LEU A 6 -30.18 11.79 15.76
C LEU A 6 -29.43 11.91 14.42
N LEU A 7 -29.91 11.21 13.39
CA LEU A 7 -30.85 11.76 12.40
C LEU A 7 -30.13 12.76 11.49
N LEU A 8 -29.91 12.38 10.23
CA LEU A 8 -30.48 13.13 9.11
C LEU A 8 -30.36 12.35 7.81
N LEU A 9 -31.50 11.82 7.38
CA LEU A 9 -31.86 11.72 5.98
C LEU A 9 -31.73 13.12 5.36
N CYS A 10 -30.96 13.29 4.28
CA CYS A 10 -31.12 14.44 3.40
C CYS A 10 -30.87 14.01 1.94
N LEU A 11 -31.97 13.91 1.20
CA LEU A 11 -31.99 13.98 -0.26
C LEU A 11 -31.30 15.28 -0.69
N ILE A 12 -30.30 15.21 -1.57
CA ILE A 12 -29.97 16.33 -2.44
C ILE A 12 -29.81 15.79 -3.86
N LEU A 13 -30.85 16.08 -4.65
CA LEU A 13 -30.82 16.17 -6.10
C LEU A 13 -29.78 17.21 -6.54
N ALA A 14 -29.18 16.95 -7.70
CA ALA A 14 -28.48 17.90 -8.56
C ALA A 14 -27.05 18.34 -8.17
N GLY A 15 -26.19 18.39 -9.20
CA GLY A 15 -24.95 19.15 -9.20
C GLY A 15 -23.75 18.35 -8.71
N GLY A 16 -22.80 18.10 -9.61
CA GLY A 16 -21.65 17.23 -9.36
C GLY A 16 -20.82 17.57 -8.14
N CYS A 17 -20.13 16.56 -7.61
CA CYS A 17 -18.91 16.77 -6.82
C CYS A 17 -18.12 15.48 -6.60
N SER A 18 -16.84 15.59 -6.95
CA SER A 18 -15.69 15.15 -6.18
C SER A 18 -15.46 13.65 -6.02
N VAL A 19 -14.65 13.11 -6.94
CA VAL A 19 -13.87 11.89 -6.71
C VAL A 19 -12.95 12.15 -5.51
N HIS A 20 -13.32 11.65 -4.33
CA HIS A 20 -12.39 11.56 -3.20
C HIS A 20 -11.36 10.47 -3.54
N ALA A 21 -10.18 10.87 -4.00
CA ALA A 21 -9.00 10.01 -4.00
C ALA A 21 -8.55 9.83 -2.55
N ALA A 22 -9.16 8.88 -1.84
CA ALA A 22 -8.65 8.46 -0.55
C ALA A 22 -7.21 7.93 -0.76
N PRO A 23 -6.20 8.41 -0.02
CA PRO A 23 -4.86 7.85 -0.09
C PRO A 23 -4.94 6.41 0.39
N GLN A 24 -4.69 5.47 -0.53
CA GLN A 24 -4.62 4.04 -0.22
C GLN A 24 -3.34 3.83 0.61
N THR A 25 -3.43 3.86 1.94
CA THR A 25 -2.29 3.59 2.83
C THR A 25 -2.06 2.10 2.96
N LYS A 26 -1.65 1.44 1.86
CA LYS A 26 -1.19 0.04 1.94
C LYS A 26 0.09 0.01 2.78
N PRO A 27 0.17 -0.78 3.86
CA PRO A 27 1.40 -0.90 4.64
C PRO A 27 2.52 -1.42 3.74
N ASN A 28 3.68 -0.78 3.82
CA ASN A 28 4.87 -1.22 3.10
C ASN A 28 5.48 -2.42 3.83
N ILE A 29 4.96 -3.61 3.56
CA ILE A 29 5.48 -4.87 4.10
C ILE A 29 6.57 -5.35 3.14
N VAL A 30 7.78 -5.54 3.66
CA VAL A 30 8.92 -6.08 2.89
C VAL A 30 8.86 -7.60 2.95
N GLU A 31 8.98 -8.24 1.79
CA GLU A 31 8.95 -9.70 1.64
C GLU A 31 10.07 -10.15 0.69
N LEU A 32 10.58 -11.36 0.92
CA LEU A 32 11.65 -11.94 0.12
C LEU A 32 11.31 -13.42 -0.12
N TYR A 33 11.24 -13.80 -1.39
CA TYR A 33 10.94 -15.17 -1.82
C TYR A 33 12.03 -15.66 -2.77
N ASP A 34 12.36 -16.95 -2.67
CA ASP A 34 13.15 -17.65 -3.69
C ASP A 34 12.18 -18.31 -4.67
N LEU A 35 11.97 -17.68 -5.83
CA LEU A 35 11.03 -18.17 -6.84
C LEU A 35 11.49 -19.47 -7.52
N ALA A 36 12.78 -19.82 -7.44
CA ALA A 36 13.28 -21.08 -8.00
C ALA A 36 12.90 -22.26 -7.10
N ALA A 37 12.93 -22.05 -5.78
CA ALA A 37 12.57 -23.07 -4.79
C ALA A 37 11.08 -23.03 -4.39
N ASP A 38 10.46 -21.85 -4.42
CA ASP A 38 9.10 -21.58 -3.96
C ASP A 38 8.38 -20.58 -4.88
N ILE A 39 7.98 -21.08 -6.05
CA ILE A 39 7.19 -20.31 -7.02
C ILE A 39 5.83 -19.83 -6.47
N GLY A 40 5.36 -20.43 -5.38
CA GLY A 40 4.08 -20.10 -4.74
C GLY A 40 4.20 -19.02 -3.66
N GLU A 41 5.39 -18.47 -3.42
CA GLU A 41 5.65 -17.39 -2.44
C GLU A 41 5.09 -17.71 -1.04
N LYS A 42 5.22 -18.97 -0.62
CA LYS A 42 4.69 -19.47 0.65
C LYS A 42 5.63 -19.17 1.81
N GLN A 43 6.93 -19.08 1.56
CA GLN A 43 7.95 -18.90 2.58
C GLN A 43 8.65 -17.55 2.46
N ASN A 44 8.34 -16.64 3.37
CA ASN A 44 9.03 -15.37 3.48
C ASN A 44 10.42 -15.56 4.15
N LEU A 45 11.47 -15.19 3.41
CA LEU A 45 12.89 -15.35 3.78
C LEU A 45 13.54 -14.07 4.31
N VAL A 46 12.80 -12.99 4.57
CA VAL A 46 13.35 -11.70 5.00
C VAL A 46 14.26 -11.83 6.23
N GLY A 47 13.81 -12.57 7.24
CA GLY A 47 14.58 -12.75 8.48
C GLY A 47 15.84 -13.61 8.31
N GLN A 48 15.94 -14.35 7.19
CA GLN A 48 17.04 -15.27 6.92
C GLN A 48 18.13 -14.63 6.07
N ASN A 49 17.79 -13.65 5.22
CA ASN A 49 18.72 -13.00 4.29
C ASN A 49 18.62 -11.46 4.35
N PRO A 50 18.92 -10.82 5.50
CA PRO A 50 18.76 -9.36 5.67
C PRO A 50 19.65 -8.53 4.74
N GLU A 51 20.82 -9.04 4.35
CA GLU A 51 21.71 -8.41 3.39
C GLU A 51 21.13 -8.36 1.97
N VAL A 52 20.42 -9.41 1.55
CA VAL A 52 19.72 -9.46 0.26
C VAL A 52 18.59 -8.44 0.25
N VAL A 53 17.81 -8.38 1.32
CA VAL A 53 16.74 -7.39 1.49
C VAL A 53 17.31 -5.97 1.36
N LYS A 54 18.37 -5.64 2.10
CA LYS A 54 19.00 -4.31 2.05
C LYS A 54 19.45 -3.93 0.64
N ARG A 55 20.07 -4.88 -0.09
CA ARG A 55 20.53 -4.65 -1.46
C ARG A 55 19.37 -4.38 -2.41
N LEU A 56 18.32 -5.19 -2.36
CA LEU A 56 17.16 -5.06 -3.24
C LEU A 56 16.36 -3.79 -2.94
N SER A 57 16.18 -3.45 -1.65
CA SER A 57 15.54 -2.18 -1.25
C SER A 57 16.29 -0.97 -1.78
N ALA A 58 17.62 -0.94 -1.69
CA ALA A 58 18.42 0.17 -2.22
C ALA A 58 18.30 0.32 -3.76
N ILE A 59 18.17 -0.80 -4.48
CA ILE A 59 17.94 -0.80 -5.92
C ILE A 59 16.54 -0.24 -6.23
N LEU A 60 15.51 -0.68 -5.50
CA LEU A 60 14.14 -0.19 -5.68
C LEU A 60 14.04 1.31 -5.41
N GLU A 61 14.60 1.80 -4.30
CA GLU A 61 14.64 3.23 -3.96
C GLU A 61 15.29 4.07 -5.06
N LYS A 62 16.36 3.56 -5.68
CA LYS A 62 17.00 4.23 -6.81
C LYS A 62 16.02 4.39 -7.98
N TYR A 63 15.34 3.32 -8.38
CA TYR A 63 14.36 3.37 -9.47
C TYR A 63 13.16 4.26 -9.15
N GLU A 64 12.69 4.27 -7.92
CA GLU A 64 11.60 5.15 -7.51
C GLU A 64 12.01 6.62 -7.61
N ARG A 65 13.21 6.99 -7.15
CA ARG A 65 13.70 8.37 -7.30
C ARG A 65 13.81 8.78 -8.76
N GLU A 66 14.39 7.91 -9.60
CA GLU A 66 14.57 8.18 -11.03
C GLU A 66 13.23 8.34 -11.77
N ASN A 67 12.22 7.52 -11.45
CA ASN A 67 10.90 7.62 -12.08
C ASN A 67 10.06 8.80 -11.54
N ARG A 68 10.20 9.17 -10.27
CA ARG A 68 9.51 10.34 -9.68
C ARG A 68 10.01 11.67 -10.24
N SER A 69 11.21 11.72 -10.83
CA SER A 69 11.76 12.91 -11.47
C SER A 69 11.29 13.14 -12.91
N ARG A 70 10.46 12.24 -13.47
CA ARG A 70 10.03 12.28 -14.88
C ARG A 70 8.63 12.89 -15.12
N PHE A 71 8.01 13.50 -14.10
CA PHE A 71 6.70 14.14 -14.17
C PHE A 71 6.76 15.61 -13.77
#